data_AF-A0A660ZK15-F1
#
_entry.id   AF-A0A660ZK15-F1
#
_cell.length_a   1.000
_cell.length_b   1.000
_cell.length_c   1.000
_cell.angle_alpha   90.00
_cell.angle_beta   90.00
_cell.angle_gamma   90.00
#
_symmetry.space_group_name_H-M   'P 1'
#
loop_
_entity.id
_entity.type
_entity.pdbx_description
1 polymer ?
#
loop_
_entity_poly.entity_id
_entity_poly.type
_entity_poly.pdbx_seq_one_letter_code
_entity_poly.pdbx_strand_id
1 'polypeptide(L)'
;MRKVMFAVLALAFLSSLAGATRWISLGGPEGTPVEVKVLESSEQATLLSFDLKGYYVDEVVLNGNKYVRIALPGATPILEKGMPDLPKVARSIVIPDDASASFSIEEDRVLEVKTAPVIPSKGHLTRDIDPASVPYRFSDFYDGDSFFPEGVFSLGTPYILRDFRGMVVRFNPFQYNPSDNTLRIHRHLLVEVRYSKGGSVNVKVRKRSDRISQDFLNIYRDHFINFEKAASRYNMIPEP
;
A
#
# COMPACT_ATOMS: atom_id res chain seq x y z
N MET A 1 72.64 9.94 14.78
CA MET A 1 71.71 10.69 13.91
C MET A 1 71.36 9.74 12.75
N ARG A 2 70.14 9.34 12.40
CA ARG A 2 68.76 9.76 12.71
C ARG A 2 67.91 8.52 12.35
N LYS A 3 67.13 8.00 13.31
CA LYS A 3 66.22 6.85 13.13
C LYS A 3 65.10 7.27 12.16
N VAL A 4 64.92 6.55 11.07
CA VAL A 4 63.76 6.74 10.17
C VAL A 4 62.70 5.73 10.60
N MET A 5 61.66 6.27 11.22
CA MET A 5 60.52 5.55 11.77
C MET A 5 59.50 5.36 10.65
N PHE A 6 59.26 4.12 10.22
CA PHE A 6 58.16 3.79 9.32
C PHE A 6 56.85 3.87 10.10
N ALA A 7 56.05 4.88 9.83
CA ALA A 7 54.69 4.99 10.34
C ALA A 7 53.76 4.13 9.48
N VAL A 8 53.26 3.04 10.05
CA VAL A 8 52.17 2.24 9.48
C VAL A 8 50.88 3.02 9.74
N LEU A 9 50.34 3.64 8.69
CA LEU A 9 49.05 4.31 8.73
C LEU A 9 47.95 3.23 8.62
N ALA A 10 47.39 2.81 9.75
CA ALA A 10 46.22 1.94 9.79
C ALA A 10 44.99 2.76 9.33
N LEU A 11 44.60 2.57 8.07
CA LEU A 11 43.37 3.12 7.51
C LEU A 11 42.18 2.34 8.09
N ALA A 12 41.60 2.84 9.18
CA ALA A 12 40.34 2.33 9.71
C ALA A 12 39.22 2.68 8.72
N PHE A 13 38.91 1.75 7.81
CA PHE A 13 37.64 1.75 7.10
C PHE A 13 36.53 1.59 8.15
N LEU A 14 35.88 2.69 8.55
CA LEU A 14 34.53 2.62 9.10
C LEU A 14 33.63 2.12 7.95
N SER A 15 33.48 0.80 7.84
CA SER A 15 32.38 0.23 7.09
C SER A 15 31.11 0.61 7.82
N SER A 16 30.41 1.63 7.31
CA SER A 16 28.98 1.74 7.56
C SER A 16 28.38 0.40 7.15
N LEU A 17 27.88 -0.38 8.11
CA LEU A 17 27.01 -1.52 7.85
C LEU A 17 25.74 -0.95 7.20
N ALA A 18 25.81 -0.73 5.89
CA ALA A 18 24.62 -0.60 5.08
C ALA A 18 23.93 -1.96 5.17
N GLY A 19 22.77 -2.00 5.83
CA GLY A 19 21.91 -3.17 5.80
C GLY A 19 21.69 -3.56 4.34
N ALA A 20 21.84 -4.85 4.02
CA ALA A 20 21.68 -5.31 2.66
C ALA A 20 20.20 -5.33 2.33
N THR A 21 19.75 -4.39 1.49
CA THR A 21 18.44 -4.48 0.83
C THR A 21 18.46 -5.70 -0.10
N ARG A 22 17.48 -6.59 0.04
CA ARG A 22 17.38 -7.81 -0.77
C ARG A 22 16.02 -7.91 -1.43
N TRP A 23 16.01 -8.12 -2.75
CA TRP A 23 14.79 -8.46 -3.49
C TRP A 23 14.40 -9.92 -3.31
N ILE A 24 13.12 -10.16 -3.00
CA ILE A 24 12.49 -11.48 -3.00
C ILE A 24 11.62 -11.57 -4.22
N SER A 25 12.06 -12.35 -5.22
CA SER A 25 11.24 -12.59 -6.41
C SER A 25 10.12 -13.59 -6.10
N LEU A 26 8.93 -13.27 -6.59
CA LEU A 26 7.74 -14.14 -6.58
C LEU A 26 7.29 -14.47 -8.02
N GLY A 27 8.19 -14.31 -9.00
CA GLY A 27 7.91 -14.56 -10.42
C GLY A 27 8.13 -13.37 -11.36
N GLY A 28 8.82 -12.32 -10.93
CA GLY A 28 9.22 -11.19 -11.78
C GLY A 28 10.64 -10.67 -11.50
N PRO A 29 11.19 -9.82 -12.39
CA PRO A 29 12.49 -9.18 -12.18
C PRO A 29 12.48 -8.26 -10.96
N GLU A 30 13.67 -7.92 -10.48
CA GLU A 30 13.86 -6.98 -9.39
C GLU A 30 13.19 -5.63 -9.65
N GLY A 31 12.55 -5.08 -8.63
CA GLY A 31 11.87 -3.78 -8.71
C GLY A 31 10.54 -3.79 -9.47
N THR A 32 10.03 -4.96 -9.90
CA THR A 32 8.71 -5.04 -10.55
C THR A 32 7.64 -4.43 -9.63
N PRO A 33 6.91 -3.39 -10.07
CA PRO A 33 5.87 -2.79 -9.26
C PRO A 33 4.66 -3.71 -9.10
N VAL A 34 3.87 -3.45 -8.07
CA VAL A 34 2.55 -4.09 -7.94
C VAL A 34 1.65 -3.67 -9.08
N GLU A 35 0.97 -4.64 -9.65
CA GLU A 35 -0.04 -4.42 -10.68
C GLU A 35 -1.44 -4.52 -10.07
N VAL A 36 -2.28 -3.51 -10.32
CA VAL A 36 -3.71 -3.54 -9.98
C VAL A 36 -4.50 -3.26 -11.23
N LYS A 37 -5.29 -4.24 -11.68
CA LYS A 37 -6.10 -4.17 -12.89
C LYS A 37 -7.59 -4.12 -12.57
N VAL A 38 -8.32 -3.42 -13.41
CA VAL A 38 -9.78 -3.45 -13.41
C VAL A 38 -10.23 -4.43 -14.49
N LEU A 39 -10.75 -5.58 -14.07
CA LEU A 39 -11.25 -6.59 -15.01
C LEU A 39 -12.64 -6.15 -15.51
N GLU A 40 -13.51 -5.77 -14.58
CA GLU A 40 -14.88 -5.34 -14.87
C GLU A 40 -15.25 -4.09 -14.06
N SER A 41 -16.13 -3.25 -14.60
CA SER A 41 -16.70 -2.13 -13.84
C SER A 41 -18.06 -1.73 -14.40
N SER A 42 -19.11 -2.00 -13.63
CA SER A 42 -20.53 -1.72 -13.92
C SER A 42 -21.19 -0.94 -12.77
N GLU A 43 -22.47 -0.60 -12.93
CA GLU A 43 -23.25 0.06 -11.87
C GLU A 43 -23.49 -0.85 -10.66
N GLN A 44 -23.28 -2.15 -10.82
CA GLN A 44 -23.51 -3.16 -9.79
C GLN A 44 -22.22 -3.58 -9.10
N ALA A 45 -21.09 -3.64 -9.82
CA ALA A 45 -19.83 -4.06 -9.23
C ALA A 45 -18.60 -3.54 -9.99
N THR A 46 -17.46 -3.52 -9.31
CA THR A 46 -16.13 -3.40 -9.91
C THR A 46 -15.25 -4.57 -9.47
N LEU A 47 -14.71 -5.31 -10.44
CA LEU A 47 -13.84 -6.46 -10.21
C LEU A 47 -12.38 -6.04 -10.37
N LEU A 48 -11.61 -6.19 -9.31
CA LEU A 48 -10.22 -5.78 -9.21
C LEU A 48 -9.32 -7.00 -9.08
N SER A 49 -8.26 -7.03 -9.87
CA SER A 49 -7.18 -8.01 -9.74
C SER A 49 -5.92 -7.31 -9.24
N PHE A 50 -5.28 -7.92 -8.25
CA PHE A 50 -4.02 -7.48 -7.67
C PHE A 50 -2.97 -8.56 -7.89
N ASP A 51 -1.79 -8.17 -8.35
CA ASP A 51 -0.67 -9.07 -8.61
C ASP A 51 0.64 -8.52 -8.01
N LEU A 52 1.27 -9.33 -7.16
CA LEU A 52 2.55 -9.06 -6.53
C LEU A 52 3.63 -9.98 -7.10
N LYS A 53 4.68 -9.40 -7.70
CA LYS A 53 5.78 -10.16 -8.33
C LYS A 53 7.08 -10.19 -7.53
N GLY A 54 7.15 -9.45 -6.43
CA GLY A 54 8.25 -9.49 -5.48
C GLY A 54 8.24 -8.27 -4.56
N TYR A 55 9.16 -8.25 -3.60
CA TYR A 55 9.28 -7.20 -2.60
C TYR A 55 10.71 -7.10 -2.07
N TYR A 56 11.04 -5.97 -1.45
CA TYR A 56 12.32 -5.75 -0.80
C TYR A 56 12.24 -6.07 0.69
N VAL A 57 13.34 -6.60 1.22
CA VAL A 57 13.57 -6.80 2.65
C VAL A 57 14.85 -6.05 3.01
N ASP A 58 14.72 -5.07 3.91
CA ASP A 58 15.85 -4.34 4.46
C ASP A 58 16.15 -4.83 5.87
N GLU A 59 17.41 -5.18 6.15
CA GLU A 59 17.85 -5.50 7.52
C GLU A 59 18.00 -4.22 8.35
N VAL A 60 17.45 -4.24 9.57
CA VAL A 60 17.57 -3.16 10.54
C VAL A 60 18.10 -3.70 11.86
N VAL A 61 19.16 -3.10 12.39
CA VAL A 61 19.74 -3.50 13.68
C VAL A 61 19.33 -2.49 14.75
N LEU A 62 18.64 -2.96 15.79
CA LEU A 62 18.27 -2.15 16.96
C LEU A 62 18.85 -2.79 18.21
N ASN A 63 19.70 -2.06 18.94
CA ASN A 63 20.32 -2.53 20.19
C ASN A 63 20.99 -3.92 20.07
N GLY A 64 21.61 -4.21 18.92
CA GLY A 64 22.25 -5.51 18.64
C GLY A 64 21.31 -6.61 18.11
N ASN A 65 19.99 -6.40 18.15
CA ASN A 65 19.00 -7.34 17.61
C ASN A 65 18.70 -7.03 16.15
N LYS A 66 18.50 -8.08 15.34
CA LYS A 66 18.16 -7.96 13.92
C LYS A 66 16.65 -7.96 13.71
N TYR A 67 16.19 -7.00 12.93
CA TYR A 67 14.82 -6.84 12.46
C TYR A 67 14.81 -6.71 10.94
N VAL A 68 13.63 -6.80 10.35
CA VAL A 68 13.44 -6.50 8.92
C VAL A 68 12.39 -5.43 8.71
N ARG A 69 12.56 -4.67 7.63
CA ARG A 69 11.54 -3.82 7.04
C ARG A 69 11.13 -4.40 5.69
N ILE A 70 9.82 -4.51 5.47
CA ILE A 70 9.26 -4.95 4.19
C ILE A 70 8.94 -3.71 3.36
N ALA A 71 9.49 -3.64 2.15
CA ALA A 71 9.27 -2.53 1.24
C ALA A 71 8.74 -3.02 -0.11
N LEU A 72 7.86 -2.22 -0.71
CA LEU A 72 7.18 -2.56 -1.95
C LEU A 72 7.15 -1.35 -2.89
N PRO A 73 7.61 -1.48 -4.15
CA PRO A 73 7.64 -0.36 -5.08
C PRO A 73 6.25 0.24 -5.30
N GLY A 74 6.14 1.56 -5.17
CA GLY A 74 4.88 2.30 -5.35
C GLY A 74 3.84 2.09 -4.25
N ALA A 75 4.21 1.45 -3.13
CA ALA A 75 3.37 1.29 -1.95
C ALA A 75 3.71 2.33 -0.88
N THR A 76 2.82 2.47 0.10
CA THR A 76 3.01 3.34 1.27
C THR A 76 2.90 2.54 2.55
N PRO A 77 3.53 2.92 3.67
CA PRO A 77 3.36 2.21 4.93
C PRO A 77 1.93 2.35 5.50
N ILE A 78 1.52 1.41 6.35
CA ILE A 78 0.24 1.51 7.08
C ILE A 78 0.23 2.73 8.02
N LEU A 79 1.36 3.01 8.68
CA LEU A 79 1.61 4.12 9.62
C LEU A 79 0.88 4.01 10.96
N GLU A 80 0.60 2.80 11.43
CA GLU A 80 0.10 2.58 12.78
C GLU A 80 1.28 2.48 13.75
N LYS A 81 1.33 3.37 14.74
CA LYS A 81 2.49 3.48 15.64
C LYS A 81 2.60 2.23 16.52
N GLY A 82 3.77 1.62 16.54
CA GLY A 82 4.07 0.46 17.37
C GLY A 82 3.64 -0.88 16.80
N MET A 83 2.79 -0.89 15.77
CA MET A 83 2.41 -2.08 15.00
C MET A 83 3.46 -2.39 13.93
N PRO A 84 3.52 -3.61 13.37
CA PRO A 84 4.44 -3.96 12.29
C PRO A 84 4.41 -2.99 11.12
N ASP A 85 5.59 -2.52 10.69
CA ASP A 85 5.77 -1.62 9.55
C ASP A 85 5.61 -2.38 8.24
N LEU A 86 4.36 -2.46 7.76
CA LEU A 86 4.01 -3.16 6.53
C LEU A 86 3.49 -2.19 5.46
N PRO A 87 3.78 -2.46 4.17
CA PRO A 87 3.30 -1.64 3.07
C PRO A 87 1.85 -1.99 2.69
N LYS A 88 1.12 -0.96 2.25
CA LYS A 88 -0.23 -1.02 1.66
C LYS A 88 -0.24 -0.37 0.28
N VAL A 89 -1.11 -0.88 -0.59
CA VAL A 89 -1.34 -0.35 -1.94
C VAL A 89 -2.73 0.24 -2.00
N ALA A 90 -2.82 1.52 -2.34
CA ALA A 90 -4.10 2.22 -2.48
C ALA A 90 -4.35 2.59 -3.94
N ARG A 91 -5.59 2.42 -4.41
CA ARG A 91 -6.07 2.90 -5.71
C ARG A 91 -7.42 3.58 -5.54
N SER A 92 -7.72 4.56 -6.37
CA SER A 92 -9.04 5.19 -6.40
C SER A 92 -9.88 4.56 -7.52
N ILE A 93 -11.14 4.32 -7.22
CA ILE A 93 -12.14 3.88 -8.20
C ILE A 93 -13.34 4.83 -8.19
N VAL A 94 -13.95 5.03 -9.35
CA VAL A 94 -15.28 5.62 -9.48
C VAL A 94 -16.31 4.63 -8.94
N ILE A 95 -17.26 5.13 -8.17
CA ILE A 95 -18.43 4.39 -7.67
C ILE A 95 -19.72 5.11 -8.08
N PRO A 96 -20.87 4.42 -8.10
CA PRO A 96 -22.14 5.06 -8.41
C PRO A 96 -22.48 6.18 -7.41
N ASP A 97 -23.21 7.18 -7.89
CA ASP A 97 -23.43 8.44 -7.20
C ASP A 97 -24.13 8.31 -5.83
N ASP A 98 -25.03 7.33 -5.68
CA ASP A 98 -25.84 7.07 -4.48
C ASP A 98 -25.64 5.67 -3.90
N ALA A 99 -24.59 4.96 -4.32
CA ALA A 99 -24.33 3.61 -3.86
C ALA A 99 -23.68 3.55 -2.46
N SER A 100 -24.09 2.56 -1.68
CA SER A 100 -23.27 1.95 -0.63
C SER A 100 -22.40 0.87 -1.27
N ALA A 101 -21.19 0.68 -0.73
CA ALA A 101 -20.24 -0.30 -1.27
C ALA A 101 -19.90 -1.36 -0.21
N SER A 102 -19.83 -2.61 -0.65
CA SER A 102 -19.29 -3.75 0.09
C SER A 102 -18.28 -4.50 -0.78
N PHE A 103 -17.55 -5.46 -0.22
CA PHE A 103 -16.62 -6.25 -1.00
C PHE A 103 -16.66 -7.73 -0.63
N SER A 104 -16.16 -8.58 -1.53
CA SER A 104 -15.74 -9.95 -1.24
C SER A 104 -14.43 -10.27 -1.96
N ILE A 105 -13.69 -11.21 -1.40
CA ILE A 105 -12.45 -11.74 -1.97
C ILE A 105 -12.82 -13.05 -2.65
N GLU A 106 -12.74 -13.07 -3.97
CA GLU A 106 -13.11 -14.21 -4.82
C GLU A 106 -11.93 -15.20 -4.98
N GLU A 107 -10.71 -14.68 -5.02
CA GLU A 107 -9.48 -15.49 -5.02
C GLU A 107 -8.42 -14.84 -4.12
N ASP A 108 -7.68 -15.67 -3.38
CA ASP A 108 -6.50 -15.29 -2.62
C ASP A 108 -5.41 -16.35 -2.75
N ARG A 109 -4.25 -15.98 -3.31
CA ARG A 109 -3.09 -16.88 -3.44
C ARG A 109 -2.02 -16.51 -2.43
N VAL A 110 -2.04 -17.24 -1.33
CA VAL A 110 -1.18 -16.99 -0.18
C VAL A 110 0.15 -17.75 -0.27
N LEU A 111 1.20 -17.16 0.26
CA LEU A 111 2.47 -17.79 0.60
C LEU A 111 2.86 -17.37 2.02
N GLU A 112 3.17 -18.33 2.89
CA GLU A 112 3.70 -18.05 4.22
C GLU A 112 5.20 -18.36 4.27
N VAL A 113 5.96 -17.45 4.88
CA VAL A 113 7.41 -17.60 5.07
C VAL A 113 7.80 -17.22 6.49
N LYS A 114 8.85 -17.86 7.01
CA LYS A 114 9.51 -17.39 8.23
C LYS A 114 10.41 -16.21 7.93
N THR A 115 10.42 -15.24 8.83
CA THR A 115 11.24 -14.04 8.72
C THR A 115 11.90 -13.72 10.07
N ALA A 116 12.91 -12.83 10.07
CA ALA A 116 13.27 -12.13 11.30
C ALA A 116 12.12 -11.18 11.72
N PRO A 117 12.07 -10.72 12.98
CA PRO A 117 10.98 -9.89 13.45
C PRO A 117 10.81 -8.62 12.60
N VAL A 118 9.59 -8.32 12.20
CA VAL A 118 9.28 -7.09 11.45
C VAL A 118 9.41 -5.89 12.38
N ILE A 119 10.07 -4.82 11.94
CA ILE A 119 10.24 -3.60 12.72
C ILE A 119 8.90 -2.87 12.93
N PRO A 120 8.65 -2.22 14.09
CA PRO A 120 7.41 -1.49 14.28
C PRO A 120 7.45 -0.16 13.53
N SER A 121 6.28 0.32 13.13
CA SER A 121 6.13 1.64 12.51
C SER A 121 6.27 2.73 13.57
N LYS A 122 6.96 3.82 13.21
CA LYS A 122 7.07 5.03 14.06
C LYS A 122 5.77 5.84 14.09
N GLY A 123 4.79 5.46 13.28
CA GLY A 123 3.54 6.18 13.07
C GLY A 123 3.71 7.41 12.18
N HIS A 124 2.71 8.28 12.21
CA HIS A 124 2.77 9.56 11.52
C HIS A 124 3.69 10.54 12.26
N LEU A 125 4.65 11.11 11.54
CA LEU A 125 5.56 12.16 12.04
C LEU A 125 5.29 13.45 11.28
N THR A 126 5.27 14.57 12.00
CA THR A 126 5.19 15.91 11.41
C THR A 126 6.55 16.35 10.85
N ARG A 127 6.56 17.33 9.95
CA ARG A 127 7.76 17.71 9.18
C ARG A 127 8.86 18.37 10.01
N ASP A 128 8.53 18.83 11.21
CA ASP A 128 9.43 19.42 12.20
C ASP A 128 10.20 18.37 13.03
N ILE A 129 9.82 17.09 12.93
CA ILE A 129 10.46 15.99 13.65
C ILE A 129 11.45 15.29 12.72
N ASP A 130 12.72 15.21 13.12
CA ASP A 130 13.69 14.33 12.45
C ASP A 130 13.34 12.86 12.69
N PRO A 131 12.99 12.07 11.66
CA PRO A 131 12.65 10.67 11.81
C PRO A 131 13.76 9.81 12.40
N ALA A 132 15.04 10.18 12.25
CA ALA A 132 16.16 9.43 12.80
C ALA A 132 16.21 9.52 14.34
N SER A 133 15.80 10.66 14.90
CA SER A 133 15.73 10.92 16.35
C SER A 133 14.63 10.14 17.08
N VAL A 134 13.58 9.71 16.37
CA VAL A 134 12.43 9.06 16.98
C VAL A 134 12.76 7.58 17.24
N PRO A 135 12.74 7.10 18.49
CA PRO A 135 13.01 5.69 18.78
C PRO A 135 11.85 4.81 18.32
N TYR A 136 12.18 3.57 17.94
CA TYR A 136 11.17 2.53 17.72
C TYR A 136 10.53 2.15 19.06
N ARG A 137 9.21 1.92 19.05
CA ARG A 137 8.44 1.41 20.19
C ARG A 137 7.64 0.22 19.69
N PHE A 138 7.64 -0.87 20.43
CA PHE A 138 6.85 -2.06 20.13
C PHE A 138 5.57 -1.97 20.96
N SER A 139 4.42 -2.23 20.34
CA SER A 139 3.17 -2.39 21.08
C SER A 139 3.05 -3.82 21.62
N ASP A 140 2.08 -4.03 22.52
CA ASP A 140 1.73 -5.33 23.09
C ASP A 140 1.32 -6.37 22.01
N PHE A 141 1.07 -5.94 20.77
CA PHE A 141 0.86 -6.83 19.63
C PHE A 141 2.01 -7.82 19.44
N TYR A 142 3.25 -7.39 19.71
CA TYR A 142 4.44 -8.23 19.53
C TYR A 142 4.55 -9.39 20.54
N ASP A 143 3.77 -9.36 21.61
CA ASP A 143 3.67 -10.44 22.59
C ASP A 143 2.47 -11.37 22.32
N GLY A 144 1.70 -11.08 21.26
CA GLY A 144 0.49 -11.82 20.88
C GLY A 144 0.70 -12.86 19.78
N ASP A 145 -0.37 -13.59 19.49
CA ASP A 145 -0.45 -14.59 18.43
C ASP A 145 -1.61 -14.25 17.48
N SER A 146 -1.40 -13.22 16.67
CA SER A 146 -2.40 -12.75 15.69
C SER A 146 -1.73 -12.10 14.50
N PHE A 147 -2.43 -12.05 13.37
CA PHE A 147 -1.93 -11.42 12.15
C PHE A 147 -2.29 -9.93 12.09
N PHE A 148 -1.31 -9.09 11.78
CA PHE A 148 -1.52 -7.67 11.47
C PHE A 148 -1.10 -7.33 10.03
N PRO A 149 -1.86 -6.50 9.31
CA PRO A 149 -3.23 -6.08 9.65
C PRO A 149 -4.20 -7.26 9.56
N GLU A 150 -5.34 -7.19 10.25
CA GLU A 150 -6.35 -8.26 10.26
C GLU A 150 -6.93 -8.52 8.85
N GLY A 151 -7.23 -7.45 8.12
CA GLY A 151 -7.80 -7.50 6.78
C GLY A 151 -6.78 -7.26 5.66
N VAL A 152 -6.88 -8.06 4.59
CA VAL A 152 -6.03 -7.95 3.39
C VAL A 152 -6.57 -6.93 2.37
N PHE A 153 -7.82 -6.51 2.54
CA PHE A 153 -8.47 -5.51 1.71
C PHE A 153 -9.40 -4.63 2.56
N SER A 154 -9.50 -3.34 2.21
CA SER A 154 -10.47 -2.43 2.84
C SER A 154 -10.96 -1.34 1.89
N LEU A 155 -12.16 -0.85 2.17
CA LEU A 155 -12.78 0.28 1.47
C LEU A 155 -12.59 1.57 2.28
N GLY A 156 -12.23 2.66 1.59
CA GLY A 156 -12.19 4.00 2.16
C GLY A 156 -13.54 4.69 2.14
N THR A 157 -13.60 5.85 2.78
CA THR A 157 -14.79 6.71 2.74
C THR A 157 -14.99 7.28 1.33
N PRO A 158 -16.23 7.28 0.78
CA PRO A 158 -16.54 7.96 -0.47
C PRO A 158 -16.18 9.45 -0.45
N TYR A 159 -15.71 9.97 -1.57
CA TYR A 159 -15.46 11.39 -1.79
C TYR A 159 -15.95 11.81 -3.18
N ILE A 160 -16.04 13.12 -3.42
CA ILE A 160 -16.44 13.65 -4.72
C ILE A 160 -15.25 14.40 -5.31
N LEU A 161 -14.81 13.99 -6.50
CA LEU A 161 -13.87 14.73 -7.33
C LEU A 161 -14.66 15.32 -8.49
N ARG A 162 -15.14 16.56 -8.29
CA ARG A 162 -15.97 17.32 -9.24
C ARG A 162 -17.13 16.48 -9.80
N ASP A 163 -16.96 15.86 -10.96
CA ASP A 163 -18.03 15.14 -11.68
C ASP A 163 -18.19 13.68 -11.26
N PHE A 164 -17.26 13.12 -10.50
CA PHE A 164 -17.26 11.71 -10.11
C PHE A 164 -17.24 11.53 -8.61
N ARG A 165 -18.02 10.55 -8.14
CA ARG A 165 -17.92 10.04 -6.79
C ARG A 165 -16.91 8.90 -6.77
N GLY A 166 -15.89 9.05 -5.95
CA GLY A 166 -14.76 8.15 -5.84
C GLY A 166 -14.73 7.43 -4.50
N MET A 167 -14.02 6.30 -4.46
CA MET A 167 -13.68 5.57 -3.25
C MET A 167 -12.26 5.03 -3.38
N VAL A 168 -11.50 5.08 -2.28
CA VAL A 168 -10.17 4.43 -2.22
C VAL A 168 -10.36 2.97 -1.86
N VAL A 169 -9.77 2.06 -2.64
CA VAL A 169 -9.58 0.65 -2.28
C VAL A 169 -8.15 0.45 -1.79
N ARG A 170 -7.96 -0.32 -0.72
CA ARG A 170 -6.64 -0.59 -0.14
C ARG A 170 -6.39 -2.08 -0.05
N PHE A 171 -5.27 -2.51 -0.60
CA PHE A 171 -4.74 -3.86 -0.48
C PHE A 171 -3.60 -3.86 0.55
N ASN A 172 -3.63 -4.82 1.47
CA ASN A 172 -2.58 -5.10 2.44
C ASN A 172 -1.97 -6.46 2.09
N PRO A 173 -0.99 -6.51 1.18
CA PRO A 173 -0.46 -7.77 0.64
C PRO A 173 0.40 -8.56 1.62
N PHE A 174 0.72 -7.99 2.78
CA PHE A 174 1.52 -8.62 3.82
C PHE A 174 0.73 -8.63 5.12
N GLN A 175 0.69 -9.77 5.80
CA GLN A 175 0.29 -9.89 7.19
C GLN A 175 1.42 -10.52 7.99
N TYR A 176 1.64 -10.06 9.22
CA TYR A 176 2.70 -10.55 10.08
C TYR A 176 2.15 -11.05 11.41
N ASN A 177 2.61 -12.23 11.85
CA ASN A 177 2.36 -12.77 13.18
C ASN A 177 3.69 -12.85 13.98
N PRO A 178 3.79 -12.15 15.12
CA PRO A 178 5.02 -12.12 15.92
C PRO A 178 5.27 -13.39 16.73
N SER A 179 4.25 -14.21 17.05
CA SER A 179 4.40 -15.41 17.90
C SER A 179 5.43 -16.40 17.37
N ASP A 180 5.46 -16.54 16.04
CA ASP A 180 6.30 -17.49 15.34
C ASP A 180 7.07 -16.86 14.16
N ASN A 181 7.07 -15.53 14.09
CA ASN A 181 7.65 -14.70 13.03
C ASN A 181 7.22 -15.12 11.61
N THR A 182 5.93 -15.40 11.42
CA THR A 182 5.37 -15.72 10.10
C THR A 182 4.96 -14.47 9.35
N LEU A 183 5.49 -14.30 8.14
CA LEU A 183 5.02 -13.33 7.16
C LEU A 183 4.13 -14.06 6.14
N ARG A 184 2.85 -13.70 6.13
CA ARG A 184 1.90 -14.12 5.12
C ARG A 184 1.87 -13.12 3.98
N ILE A 185 1.97 -13.63 2.75
CA ILE A 185 2.12 -12.84 1.53
C ILE A 185 0.99 -13.20 0.57
N HIS A 186 0.14 -12.23 0.26
CA HIS A 186 -0.99 -12.37 -0.66
C HIS A 186 -0.50 -12.00 -2.07
N ARG A 187 -0.09 -13.02 -2.84
CA ARG A 187 0.57 -12.84 -4.14
C ARG A 187 -0.41 -12.43 -5.23
N HIS A 188 -1.65 -12.87 -5.09
CA HIS A 188 -2.74 -12.54 -6.00
C HIS A 188 -4.02 -12.39 -5.18
N LEU A 189 -4.79 -11.32 -5.46
CA LEU A 189 -6.12 -11.12 -4.92
C LEU A 189 -7.08 -10.79 -6.05
N LEU A 190 -8.22 -11.45 -6.09
CA LEU A 190 -9.36 -11.07 -6.92
C LEU A 190 -10.46 -10.56 -5.98
N VAL A 191 -10.82 -9.28 -6.11
CA VAL A 191 -11.74 -8.61 -5.20
C VAL A 191 -12.90 -8.02 -5.98
N GLU A 192 -14.12 -8.41 -5.64
CA GLU A 192 -15.32 -7.79 -6.15
C GLU A 192 -15.81 -6.71 -5.18
N VAL A 193 -15.95 -5.48 -5.65
CA VAL A 193 -16.59 -4.39 -4.92
C VAL A 193 -18.02 -4.24 -5.44
N ARG A 194 -19.02 -4.59 -4.62
CA ARG A 194 -20.45 -4.55 -4.98
C ARG A 194 -21.11 -3.26 -4.52
N TYR A 195 -22.04 -2.78 -5.33
CA TYR A 195 -22.78 -1.55 -5.10
C TYR A 195 -24.26 -1.84 -4.84
N SER A 196 -24.78 -1.28 -3.75
CA SER A 196 -26.20 -1.33 -3.41
C SER A 196 -26.75 0.08 -3.28
N LYS A 197 -28.03 0.28 -3.59
CA LYS A 197 -28.67 1.58 -3.40
C LYS A 197 -28.74 1.97 -1.92
N GLY A 198 -28.86 3.26 -1.65
CA GLY A 198 -29.06 3.78 -0.30
C GLY A 198 -27.76 4.12 0.43
N GLY A 199 -26.69 4.42 -0.31
CA GLY A 199 -25.52 5.07 0.28
C GLY A 199 -25.93 6.42 0.86
N SER A 200 -25.34 6.79 2.01
CA SER A 200 -25.65 8.03 2.72
C SER A 200 -24.47 9.01 2.79
N VAL A 201 -23.24 8.52 2.62
CA VAL A 201 -22.01 9.31 2.80
C VAL A 201 -21.58 9.94 1.48
N ASN A 202 -21.49 11.27 1.41
CA ASN A 202 -21.03 12.00 0.22
C ASN A 202 -21.73 11.56 -1.08
N VAL A 203 -23.06 11.36 -1.01
CA VAL A 203 -23.88 11.08 -2.20
C VAL A 203 -23.80 12.24 -3.17
N LYS A 204 -23.66 11.95 -4.47
CA LYS A 204 -23.63 12.97 -5.51
C LYS A 204 -25.01 13.09 -6.15
N VAL A 205 -25.68 14.23 -5.97
CA VAL A 205 -26.93 14.52 -6.68
C VAL A 205 -26.60 15.21 -8.00
N ARG A 206 -26.88 14.55 -9.13
CA ARG A 206 -26.70 15.17 -10.45
C ARG A 206 -27.89 16.06 -10.80
N LYS A 207 -27.64 17.29 -11.22
CA LYS A 207 -28.67 18.16 -11.83
C LYS A 207 -28.79 17.82 -13.32
N ARG A 208 -29.97 18.07 -13.91
CA ARG A 208 -30.35 17.71 -15.30
C ARG A 208 -29.39 18.24 -16.39
N SER A 209 -28.45 19.11 -16.05
CA SER A 209 -27.45 19.73 -16.94
C SER A 209 -26.00 19.35 -16.62
N ASP A 210 -25.75 18.32 -15.80
CA ASP A 210 -24.39 17.97 -15.36
C ASP A 210 -23.60 17.28 -16.49
N ARG A 211 -23.14 18.12 -17.42
CA ARG A 211 -22.13 17.82 -18.43
C ARG A 211 -20.80 17.57 -17.73
N ILE A 212 -20.08 16.52 -18.13
CA ILE A 212 -18.73 16.27 -17.64
C ILE A 212 -17.78 17.22 -18.36
N SER A 213 -16.99 17.98 -17.61
CA SER A 213 -15.98 18.88 -18.16
C SER A 213 -14.85 18.09 -18.81
N GLN A 214 -14.55 18.37 -20.08
CA GLN A 214 -13.46 17.70 -20.80
C GLN A 214 -12.08 18.03 -20.21
N ASP A 215 -11.93 19.20 -19.60
CA ASP A 215 -10.67 19.66 -18.99
C ASP A 215 -10.20 18.77 -17.83
N PHE A 216 -11.14 18.09 -17.17
CA PHE A 216 -10.84 17.18 -16.06
C PHE A 216 -10.59 15.74 -16.50
N LEU A 217 -10.73 15.39 -17.79
CA LEU A 217 -10.60 14.00 -18.25
C LEU A 217 -9.25 13.39 -17.91
N ASN A 218 -8.15 14.14 -18.07
CA ASN A 218 -6.82 13.64 -17.73
C ASN A 218 -6.67 13.43 -16.21
N ILE A 219 -7.22 14.35 -15.41
CA ILE A 219 -7.26 14.20 -13.95
C ILE A 219 -8.01 12.91 -13.58
N TYR A 220 -9.16 12.64 -14.21
CA TYR A 220 -9.94 11.45 -13.91
C TYR A 220 -9.27 10.15 -14.36
N ARG A 221 -8.61 10.14 -15.53
CA ARG A 221 -7.84 8.99 -16.04
C ARG A 221 -6.68 8.62 -15.13
N ASP A 222 -5.94 9.63 -14.68
CA ASP A 222 -4.76 9.42 -13.84
C ASP A 222 -5.16 9.03 -12.41
N HIS A 223 -6.28 9.58 -11.93
CA HIS A 223 -6.72 9.37 -10.56
C HIS A 223 -7.50 8.05 -10.38
N PHE A 224 -8.42 7.71 -11.28
CA PHE A 224 -9.29 6.53 -11.13
C PHE A 224 -8.90 5.39 -12.06
N ILE A 225 -8.53 4.24 -11.48
CA ILE A 225 -8.07 3.08 -12.27
C ILE A 225 -9.18 2.45 -13.13
N ASN A 226 -10.45 2.68 -12.80
CA ASN A 226 -11.60 2.19 -13.56
C ASN A 226 -12.25 3.30 -14.41
N PHE A 227 -11.60 4.46 -14.58
CA PHE A 227 -12.23 5.61 -15.25
C PHE A 227 -12.77 5.26 -16.63
N GLU A 228 -11.94 4.68 -17.52
CA GLU A 228 -12.36 4.39 -18.90
C GLU A 228 -13.61 3.51 -18.97
N LYS A 229 -13.72 2.52 -18.07
CA LYS A 229 -14.90 1.64 -17.98
C LYS A 229 -16.09 2.36 -17.34
N ALA A 230 -15.86 3.14 -16.28
CA ALA A 230 -16.91 3.85 -15.56
C ALA A 230 -17.47 5.06 -16.34
N ALA A 231 -16.63 5.72 -17.13
CA ALA A 231 -16.97 6.94 -17.85
C ALA A 231 -17.95 6.70 -19.00
N SER A 232 -17.98 5.47 -19.56
CA SER A 232 -18.96 5.04 -20.57
C SER A 232 -20.43 5.21 -20.13
N ARG A 233 -20.68 5.35 -18.82
CA ARG A 233 -22.01 5.58 -18.24
C ARG A 233 -22.49 7.03 -18.38
N TYR A 234 -21.60 7.94 -18.77
CA TYR A 234 -21.87 9.37 -18.74
C TYR A 234 -21.62 10.05 -20.09
N ASN A 235 -22.42 11.07 -20.39
CA ASN A 235 -22.28 11.85 -21.62
C ASN A 235 -21.21 12.94 -21.46
N MET A 236 -20.12 12.84 -22.22
CA MET A 236 -19.06 13.85 -22.29
C MET A 236 -19.34 14.86 -23.41
N ILE A 237 -19.22 16.16 -23.15
CA ILE A 237 -19.38 17.22 -24.16
C ILE A 237 -18.33 18.32 -23.89
N PRO A 238 -17.71 18.93 -24.93
CA PRO A 238 -16.82 20.08 -24.75
C PRO A 238 -17.51 21.21 -23.98
N GLU A 239 -16.75 21.97 -23.18
CA GLU A 239 -17.27 23.22 -22.61
C GLU A 239 -17.55 24.24 -23.74
N PRO A 240 -18.57 25.11 -23.61
CA PRO A 240 -18.87 26.16 -24.57
C PRO A 240 -17.77 27.23 -24.63
#